data_AF-A0A1I1NJ16-F1
#
_entry.id   AF-A0A1I1NJ16-F1
#
_cell.length_a   1.000
_cell.length_b   1.000
_cell.length_c   1.000
_cell.angle_alpha   90.00
_cell.angle_beta   90.00
_cell.angle_gamma   90.00
#
_symmetry.space_group_name_H-M   'P 1'
#
loop_
_entity.id
_entity.type
_entity.pdbx_description
1 polymer ?
#
loop_
_entity_poly.entity_id
_entity_poly.type
_entity_poly.pdbx_seq_one_letter_code
_entity_poly.pdbx_strand_id
1 'polypeptide(L)'
;MILLAINIPLVGLFARLLSVPAWVLMPFTVVVSTIGVYSGKSTTFDLVLMVGLGFAAYLLRRIGVPMAPLILGLVLGRILEQSLRRSLSLSGGDVGILLWSSPISIVLWTMAAGVLIIPLLLPGFARRRNRNAVEVE
;
A
#
# COMPACT_ATOMS: atom_id res chain seq x y z
N MET A 1 -32.44 6.52 8.35
CA MET A 1 -33.28 7.05 7.25
C MET A 1 -32.48 7.96 6.31
N ILE A 2 -31.85 9.05 6.78
CA ILE A 2 -31.14 10.01 5.90
C ILE A 2 -29.97 9.41 5.10
N LEU A 3 -29.20 8.47 5.69
CA LEU A 3 -28.09 7.78 5.01
C LEU A 3 -28.55 6.90 3.84
N LEU A 4 -29.72 6.27 3.97
CA LEU A 4 -30.29 5.42 2.91
C LEU A 4 -30.84 6.28 1.77
N ALA A 5 -31.51 7.39 2.10
CA ALA A 5 -32.05 8.34 1.14
C ALA A 5 -30.95 9.01 0.28
N ILE A 6 -29.78 9.29 0.86
CA ILE A 6 -28.63 9.85 0.14
C ILE A 6 -27.90 8.79 -0.70
N ASN A 7 -27.79 7.54 -0.22
CA ASN A 7 -27.00 6.51 -0.90
C ASN A 7 -27.63 6.04 -2.23
N ILE A 8 -28.96 5.91 -2.28
CA ILE A 8 -29.70 5.45 -3.47
C ILE A 8 -29.41 6.32 -4.72
N PRO A 9 -29.53 7.67 -4.69
CA PRO A 9 -29.17 8.50 -5.84
C PRO A 9 -27.66 8.56 -6.09
N LEU A 10 -26.83 8.48 -5.04
CA LEU A 10 -25.37 8.50 -5.17
C LEU A 10 -24.83 7.26 -5.89
N VAL A 11 -25.36 6.07 -5.59
CA VAL A 11 -24.98 4.82 -6.27
C VAL A 11 -25.27 4.93 -7.77
N GLY A 12 -26.41 5.50 -8.17
CA GLY A 12 -26.72 5.75 -9.58
C GLY A 12 -25.74 6.69 -10.26
N LEU A 13 -25.28 7.74 -9.57
CA LEU A 13 -24.28 8.67 -10.10
C LEU A 13 -22.89 8.01 -10.22
N PHE A 14 -22.47 7.23 -9.22
CA PHE A 14 -21.19 6.50 -9.25
C PHE A 14 -21.18 5.39 -10.30
N ALA A 15 -22.29 4.67 -10.49
CA ALA A 15 -22.43 3.70 -11.57
C ALA A 15 -22.36 4.37 -12.96
N ARG A 16 -22.90 5.59 -13.08
CA ARG A 16 -22.82 6.38 -14.31
C ARG A 16 -21.40 6.89 -14.61
N LEU A 17 -20.64 7.20 -13.56
CA LEU A 17 -19.20 7.50 -13.67
C LEU A 17 -18.39 6.27 -14.13
N LEU A 18 -18.74 5.08 -13.66
CA LEU A 18 -18.07 3.83 -14.03
C LEU A 18 -18.39 3.37 -15.48
N SER A 19 -19.51 3.83 -16.03
CA SER A 19 -19.91 3.59 -17.42
C SER A 19 -19.32 4.61 -18.40
N VAL A 20 -18.62 5.64 -17.91
CA VAL A 20 -17.81 6.50 -18.78
C VAL A 20 -16.66 5.66 -19.34
N PRO A 21 -16.46 5.64 -20.67
CA PRO A 21 -15.43 4.81 -21.27
C PRO A 21 -14.02 5.20 -20.77
N ALA A 22 -13.20 4.19 -20.51
CA ALA A 22 -11.90 4.34 -19.83
C ALA A 22 -10.91 5.27 -20.55
N TRP A 23 -11.03 5.40 -21.87
CA TRP A 23 -10.20 6.30 -22.70
C TRP A 23 -10.34 7.80 -22.35
N VAL A 24 -11.47 8.22 -21.75
CA VAL A 24 -11.72 9.60 -21.32
C VAL A 24 -11.39 9.76 -19.84
N LEU A 25 -11.63 8.72 -19.03
CA LEU A 25 -11.31 8.73 -17.61
C LEU A 25 -9.80 8.79 -17.35
N MET A 26 -8.99 8.10 -18.15
CA MET A 26 -7.53 8.10 -18.00
C MET A 26 -6.90 9.51 -18.10
N PRO A 27 -7.09 10.30 -19.18
CA PRO A 27 -6.50 11.63 -19.25
C PRO A 27 -7.08 12.59 -18.20
N PHE A 28 -8.38 12.48 -17.90
CA PHE A 28 -9.01 13.31 -16.87
C PHE A 28 -8.42 13.06 -15.48
N THR A 29 -8.26 11.80 -15.07
CA THR A 29 -7.65 11.43 -13.79
C THR A 29 -6.18 11.86 -13.68
N VAL A 30 -5.41 11.81 -14.78
CA VAL A 30 -4.03 12.31 -14.82
C VAL A 30 -3.99 13.82 -14.59
N VAL A 31 -4.85 14.59 -15.26
CA VAL A 31 -4.92 16.05 -15.08
C VAL A 31 -5.31 16.40 -13.64
N VAL A 32 -6.38 15.80 -13.12
CA VAL A 32 -6.87 16.06 -11.76
C VAL A 32 -5.84 15.68 -10.69
N SER A 33 -5.16 14.53 -10.83
CA SER A 33 -4.12 14.12 -9.88
C SER A 33 -2.89 15.03 -9.92
N THR A 34 -2.49 15.51 -11.10
CA THR A 34 -1.38 16.46 -11.25
C THR A 34 -1.69 17.78 -10.55
N ILE A 35 -2.90 18.31 -10.74
CA ILE A 35 -3.37 19.52 -10.03
C ILE A 35 -3.41 19.28 -8.52
N GLY A 36 -3.90 18.12 -8.09
CA GLY A 36 -3.98 17.75 -6.67
C GLY A 36 -2.61 17.71 -5.97
N VAL A 37 -1.60 17.14 -6.63
CA VAL A 37 -0.22 17.09 -6.09
C VAL A 37 0.37 18.50 -6.04
N TYR A 38 0.18 19.30 -7.09
CA TYR A 38 0.70 20.67 -7.14
C TYR A 38 0.07 21.60 -6.08
N SER A 39 -1.20 21.37 -5.72
CA SER A 39 -1.92 22.16 -4.73
C SER A 39 -1.45 21.94 -3.28
N GLY A 40 -0.99 20.73 -2.94
CA GLY A 40 -0.67 20.37 -1.56
C GLY A 40 0.70 20.87 -1.08
N LYS A 41 1.73 20.73 -1.93
CA LYS A 41 3.07 21.25 -1.69
C LYS A 41 3.54 21.80 -3.02
N SER A 42 3.68 23.11 -3.13
CA SER A 42 4.14 23.82 -4.34
C SER A 42 5.63 23.55 -4.65
N THR A 43 6.07 22.31 -4.51
CA THR A 43 7.42 21.83 -4.77
C THR A 43 7.44 21.03 -6.06
N THR A 44 8.35 21.39 -6.97
CA THR A 44 8.57 20.66 -8.23
C THR A 44 9.01 19.21 -7.98
N PHE A 45 9.59 18.93 -6.81
CA PHE A 45 10.03 17.58 -6.45
C PHE A 45 8.86 16.58 -6.38
N ASP A 46 7.73 16.97 -5.79
CA ASP A 46 6.58 16.08 -5.63
C ASP A 46 5.91 15.78 -6.99
N LEU A 47 5.95 16.72 -7.93
CA LEU A 47 5.51 16.51 -9.32
C LEU A 47 6.41 15.51 -10.05
N VAL A 48 7.73 15.68 -9.96
CA VAL A 48 8.69 14.74 -10.58
C VAL A 48 8.55 13.34 -9.97
N LEU A 49 8.39 13.26 -8.65
CA LEU A 49 8.18 12.01 -7.93
C LEU A 49 6.85 11.35 -8.32
N MET A 50 5.77 12.12 -8.46
CA MET A 50 4.47 11.63 -8.93
C MET A 50 4.60 10.98 -10.31
N VAL A 51 5.23 11.67 -11.26
CA VAL A 51 5.41 11.15 -12.63
C VAL A 51 6.29 9.91 -12.62
N GLY A 52 7.40 9.93 -11.87
CA GLY A 52 8.30 8.77 -11.73
C GLY A 52 7.61 7.54 -11.13
N LEU A 53 6.86 7.72 -10.04
CA LEU A 53 6.10 6.64 -9.39
C LEU A 53 4.93 6.16 -10.26
N GLY A 54 4.25 7.06 -10.98
CA GLY A 54 3.19 6.70 -11.92
C GLY A 54 3.72 5.85 -13.08
N PHE A 55 4.89 6.19 -13.62
CA PHE A 55 5.56 5.39 -14.63
C PHE A 55 6.02 4.03 -14.08
N ALA A 56 6.60 4.01 -12.88
CA ALA A 56 6.96 2.75 -12.21
C ALA A 56 5.73 1.86 -11.98
N ALA A 57 4.61 2.42 -11.51
CA ALA A 57 3.35 1.68 -11.32
C ALA A 57 2.80 1.14 -12.64
N TYR A 58 2.90 1.89 -13.73
CA TYR A 58 2.55 1.41 -15.07
C TYR A 58 3.44 0.22 -15.49
N LEU A 59 4.74 0.29 -15.20
CA LEU A 59 5.66 -0.80 -15.50
C LEU A 59 5.34 -2.06 -14.68
N LEU A 60 5.05 -1.91 -13.37
CA LEU A 60 4.62 -3.00 -12.51
C LEU A 60 3.32 -3.64 -12.98
N ARG A 61 2.37 -2.83 -13.48
CA ARG A 61 1.15 -3.33 -14.13
C ARG A 61 1.47 -4.18 -15.34
N ARG A 62 2.45 -3.77 -16.15
CA ARG A 62 2.88 -4.50 -17.36
C ARG A 62 3.55 -5.83 -17.02
N ILE A 63 4.20 -5.93 -15.86
CA ILE A 63 4.83 -7.16 -15.35
C ILE A 63 3.78 -8.13 -14.77
N GLY A 64 2.50 -7.75 -14.72
CA GLY A 64 1.41 -8.60 -14.21
C GLY A 64 1.32 -8.59 -12.69
N VAL A 65 1.94 -7.62 -12.01
CA VAL A 65 1.79 -7.46 -10.56
C VAL A 65 0.33 -7.10 -10.26
N PRO A 66 -0.36 -7.85 -9.39
CA PRO A 66 -1.73 -7.53 -9.02
C PRO A 66 -1.79 -6.17 -8.33
N MET A 67 -2.79 -5.36 -8.70
CA MET A 67 -2.96 -4.00 -8.16
C MET A 67 -3.28 -3.97 -6.66
N ALA A 68 -3.96 -5.00 -6.16
CA ALA A 68 -4.39 -5.06 -4.77
C ALA A 68 -3.20 -5.06 -3.78
N PRO A 69 -2.17 -5.93 -3.90
CA PRO A 69 -0.97 -5.85 -3.08
C PRO A 69 -0.20 -4.53 -3.18
N LEU A 70 -0.21 -3.88 -4.35
CA LEU A 70 0.42 -2.59 -4.57
C LEU A 70 -0.23 -1.50 -3.70
N ILE A 71 -1.56 -1.44 -3.72
CA ILE A 71 -2.33 -0.50 -2.90
C ILE A 71 -2.14 -0.80 -1.41
N LEU A 72 -2.20 -2.07 -1.02
CA LEU A 72 -1.96 -2.49 0.37
C LEU A 72 -0.56 -2.12 0.84
N GLY A 73 0.47 -2.38 0.03
CA GLY A 73 1.85 -1.98 0.30
C GLY A 73 2.00 -0.47 0.46
N LEU A 74 1.29 0.33 -0.33
CA LEU A 74 1.34 1.79 -0.25
C LEU A 74 0.65 2.33 1.02
N VAL A 75 -0.43 1.69 1.46
CA VAL A 75 -1.10 2.00 2.75
C VAL A 75 -0.21 1.59 3.93
N LEU A 76 0.30 0.36 3.91
CA LEU A 76 1.18 -0.19 4.93
C LEU A 76 2.50 0.58 5.02
N GLY A 77 3.03 1.02 3.88
CA GLY A 77 4.26 1.80 3.81
C GLY A 77 4.17 3.10 4.60
N ARG A 78 3.04 3.81 4.53
CA ARG A 78 2.83 5.02 5.37
C ARG A 78 2.85 4.70 6.86
N ILE A 79 2.21 3.61 7.26
CA ILE A 79 2.17 3.18 8.66
C ILE A 79 3.57 2.75 9.12
N LEU A 80 4.31 2.04 8.27
CA LEU A 80 5.68 1.62 8.52
C LEU A 80 6.61 2.83 8.67
N GLU A 81 6.55 3.81 7.76
CA GLU A 81 7.36 5.02 7.83
C GLU A 81 7.05 5.83 9.10
N GLN A 82 5.77 6.01 9.43
CA GLN A 82 5.38 6.68 10.67
C GLN A 82 5.89 5.94 11.90
N SER A 83 5.78 4.62 11.93
CA SER A 83 6.28 3.80 13.04
C SER A 83 7.80 3.87 13.14
N LEU A 84 8.50 3.78 12.00
CA LEU A 84 9.95 3.90 11.94
C LEU A 84 10.43 5.26 12.44
N ARG A 85 9.82 6.35 11.97
CA ARG A 85 10.13 7.71 12.43
C ARG A 85 9.85 7.88 13.92
N ARG A 86 8.73 7.34 14.42
CA ARG A 86 8.39 7.36 15.84
C ARG A 86 9.41 6.60 16.66
N SER A 87 9.81 5.41 16.24
CA SER A 87 10.84 4.61 16.90
C SER A 87 12.20 5.29 16.89
N LEU A 88 12.63 5.84 15.75
CA LEU A 88 13.90 6.59 15.64
C LEU A 88 13.91 7.86 16.49
N SER A 89 12.78 8.56 16.56
CA SER A 89 12.61 9.73 17.41
C SER A 89 12.62 9.38 18.90
N LEU A 90 12.00 8.26 19.31
CA LEU A 90 12.08 7.76 20.69
C LEU A 90 13.50 7.32 21.05
N SER A 91 14.24 6.80 20.06
CA SER A 91 15.59 6.25 20.22
C SER A 91 16.72 7.29 20.12
N GLY A 92 16.39 8.59 20.00
CA GLY A 92 17.39 9.65 19.91
C GLY A 92 18.27 9.62 18.64
N GLY A 93 17.85 8.91 17.59
CA GLY A 93 18.61 8.76 16.34
C GLY A 93 19.59 7.60 16.30
N ASP A 94 19.73 6.82 17.39
CA ASP A 94 20.68 5.71 17.45
C ASP A 94 20.06 4.41 16.92
N VAL A 95 20.37 4.05 15.66
CA VAL A 95 19.87 2.84 14.98
C VAL A 95 20.34 1.54 15.66
N GLY A 96 21.39 1.60 16.49
CA GLY A 96 21.88 0.46 17.26
C GLY A 96 20.90 -0.01 18.34
N ILE A 97 20.07 0.90 18.88
CA ILE A 97 19.12 0.60 19.96
C ILE A 97 17.95 -0.25 19.46
N LEU A 98 17.51 -0.04 18.20
CA LEU A 98 16.47 -0.83 17.52
C LEU A 98 16.83 -2.32 17.36
N LEU A 99 18.12 -2.63 17.31
CA LEU A 99 18.61 -3.99 17.08
C LEU A 99 19.14 -4.64 18.39
N TRP A 100 19.71 -3.87 19.33
CA TRP A 100 20.49 -4.43 20.46
C TRP A 100 20.10 -3.98 21.86
N SER A 101 19.29 -2.92 22.04
CA SER A 101 19.10 -2.33 23.38
C SER A 101 17.92 -2.89 24.18
N SER A 102 17.02 -3.66 23.55
CA SER A 102 15.90 -4.29 24.25
C SER A 102 15.87 -5.79 23.96
N PRO A 103 15.92 -6.66 25.00
CA PRO A 103 15.79 -8.11 24.84
C PRO A 103 14.54 -8.51 24.04
N ILE A 104 13.48 -7.71 24.12
CA ILE A 104 12.21 -7.91 23.42
C ILE A 104 12.37 -7.69 21.90
N SER A 105 13.18 -6.71 21.46
CA SER A 105 13.43 -6.47 20.04
C SER A 105 14.25 -7.60 19.40
N ILE A 106 15.25 -8.13 20.11
CA ILE A 106 16.05 -9.28 19.65
C ILE A 106 15.16 -10.52 19.48
N VAL A 107 14.29 -10.81 20.46
CA VAL A 107 13.35 -11.94 20.37
C VAL A 107 12.36 -11.74 19.21
N LEU A 108 11.87 -10.52 19.00
CA LEU A 108 10.91 -10.24 17.93
C LEU A 108 11.55 -10.31 16.53
N TRP A 109 12.78 -9.82 16.36
CA TRP A 109 13.53 -9.93 15.10
C TRP A 109 13.95 -11.36 14.79
N THR A 110 14.36 -12.13 15.79
CA THR A 110 14.68 -13.56 15.60
C THR A 110 13.43 -14.37 15.26
N MET A 111 12.27 -14.10 15.90
CA MET A 111 10.97 -14.67 15.51
C MET A 111 10.56 -14.27 14.09
N ALA A 112 10.67 -12.99 13.72
CA ALA A 112 10.33 -12.51 12.39
C ALA A 112 11.20 -13.16 11.30
N ALA A 113 12.52 -13.25 11.54
CA ALA A 113 13.44 -13.98 10.67
C ALA A 113 13.07 -15.46 10.58
N GLY A 114 12.74 -16.11 11.70
CA GLY A 114 12.25 -17.49 11.71
C GLY A 114 11.00 -17.68 10.85
N VAL A 115 9.97 -16.84 11.03
CA VAL A 115 8.72 -16.93 10.26
C VAL A 115 8.94 -16.67 8.77
N LEU A 116 9.92 -15.86 8.37
CA LEU A 116 10.24 -15.59 6.97
C LEU A 116 11.07 -16.73 6.34
N ILE A 117 12.04 -17.27 7.08
CA ILE A 117 13.03 -18.22 6.58
C ILE A 117 12.50 -19.67 6.61
N ILE A 118 11.71 -20.05 7.63
CA ILE A 118 11.10 -21.38 7.76
C ILE A 118 10.27 -21.77 6.53
N PRO A 119 9.33 -20.96 6.00
CA PRO A 119 8.53 -21.32 4.83
C PRO A 119 9.35 -21.32 3.52
N LEU A 120 10.50 -20.64 3.48
CA LEU A 120 11.39 -20.61 2.33
C LEU A 120 12.31 -21.85 2.28
N LEU A 121 12.70 -22.39 3.44
CA LEU A 121 13.55 -23.58 3.55
C LEU A 121 12.78 -24.91 3.62
N LEU A 122 11.52 -24.90 4.09
CA LEU A 122 10.67 -26.09 4.22
C LEU A 122 9.49 -26.03 3.21
N PRO A 123 9.70 -26.46 1.95
CA PRO A 123 8.65 -26.48 0.93
C PRO A 123 7.44 -27.40 1.28
N GLY A 124 7.52 -28.17 2.36
CA GLY A 124 6.44 -29.04 2.84
C GLY A 124 5.30 -28.33 3.59
N PHE A 125 5.51 -27.15 4.17
CA PHE A 125 4.48 -26.49 5.02
C PHE A 125 3.64 -25.43 4.27
N ALA A 126 4.14 -24.90 3.15
CA ALA A 126 3.44 -23.91 2.33
C ALA A 126 2.16 -24.47 1.64
N ARG A 127 2.00 -25.79 1.55
CA ARG A 127 0.82 -26.43 0.95
C ARG A 127 -0.45 -26.40 1.82
N ARG A 128 -0.37 -26.08 3.13
CA ARG A 128 -1.57 -26.08 4.00
C ARG A 128 -2.29 -24.73 4.08
N ARG A 129 -1.64 -23.60 3.75
CA ARG A 129 -2.28 -22.27 3.83
C ARG A 129 -3.09 -21.92 2.58
N ASN A 130 -2.85 -22.58 1.44
CA ASN A 130 -3.61 -22.36 0.22
C ASN A 130 -4.94 -23.14 0.14
N ARG A 131 -5.25 -24.00 1.13
CA ARG A 131 -6.53 -24.74 1.17
C ARG A 131 -7.64 -23.99 1.92
N ASN A 132 -7.29 -23.15 2.90
CA ASN A 132 -8.28 -22.45 3.73
C ASN A 132 -8.86 -21.17 3.09
N ALA A 133 -8.37 -20.76 1.91
CA ALA A 133 -8.96 -19.66 1.14
C ALA A 133 -9.91 -20.15 0.02
N VAL A 134 -10.06 -21.46 -0.17
CA VAL A 134 -10.91 -22.07 -1.21
C VAL A 134 -12.14 -22.77 -0.61
N GLU A 135 -12.16 -23.01 0.70
CA GLU A 135 -13.25 -23.72 1.41
C GLU A 135 -14.17 -22.76 2.17
N VAL A 136 -14.56 -21.66 1.52
CA VAL A 136 -15.75 -20.88 1.86
C VAL A 136 -16.47 -20.58 0.54
N GLU A 137 -16.94 -21.65 -0.10
CA GLU A 137 -18.04 -21.61 -1.07
C GLU A 137 -19.20 -22.41 -0.47
#